data_AF-A0A8D8FAW1-F1
#
_entry.id   AF-A0A8D8FAW1-F1
#
_cell.length_a   1.000
_cell.length_b   1.000
_cell.length_c   1.000
_cell.angle_alpha   90.00
_cell.angle_beta   90.00
_cell.angle_gamma   90.00
#
_symmetry.space_group_name_H-M   'P 1'
#
loop_
_entity.id
_entity.type
_entity.pdbx_description
1 polymer ?
#
loop_
_entity_poly.entity_id
_entity_poly.type
_entity_poly.pdbx_seq_one_letter_code
_entity_poly.pdbx_strand_id
1 'polypeptide(L)'
;MYKTGTTMNRIDPANPCRVSTPNKFRSLLKVSTLAASVYCGVCLYKCNEGFYENIFMPMVRMVPPELAHRLAVLGLKMEVVRPSYQDPEVLRTQLLNKTLGNPVGIAAGFDKHGEAVKGLERLGFGFVEIGSVTPEPQPGNPKPRVFRLNEDKAIVNRYGFNSEGHEVV
;
A
#
# COMPACT_ATOMS: atom_id res chain seq x y z
N MET A 1 -38.33 -26.75 -30.61
CA MET A 1 -37.08 -26.50 -31.35
C MET A 1 -36.57 -25.11 -31.00
N TYR A 2 -35.28 -25.01 -30.70
CA TYR A 2 -34.59 -23.91 -30.03
C TYR A 2 -34.69 -22.57 -30.75
N LYS A 3 -35.06 -21.49 -30.03
CA LYS A 3 -34.83 -20.10 -30.45
C LYS A 3 -33.42 -19.70 -30.02
N THR A 4 -32.46 -19.80 -30.94
CA THR A 4 -31.13 -19.20 -30.81
C THR A 4 -31.23 -17.70 -31.08
N GLY A 5 -31.48 -16.91 -30.02
CA GLY A 5 -31.43 -15.45 -30.05
C GLY A 5 -30.00 -14.94 -29.91
N THR A 6 -29.24 -15.04 -31.00
CA THR A 6 -27.91 -14.44 -31.14
C THR A 6 -28.04 -12.91 -31.08
N THR A 7 -27.53 -12.29 -30.01
CA THR A 7 -27.27 -10.84 -29.97
C THR A 7 -26.02 -10.55 -30.79
N MET A 8 -26.15 -10.62 -32.12
CA MET A 8 -25.11 -10.17 -33.05
C MET A 8 -24.93 -8.66 -32.93
N ASN A 9 -23.70 -8.27 -32.62
CA ASN A 9 -23.22 -6.90 -32.73
C ASN A 9 -23.59 -6.33 -34.10
N ARG A 10 -24.38 -5.25 -34.11
CA ARG A 10 -24.82 -4.56 -35.32
C ARG A 10 -23.60 -3.88 -35.97
N ILE A 11 -23.00 -4.55 -36.95
CA ILE A 11 -22.03 -3.97 -37.89
C ILE A 11 -22.83 -3.14 -38.91
N ASP A 12 -22.41 -1.90 -39.16
CA ASP A 12 -23.05 -1.00 -40.12
C ASP A 12 -22.87 -1.55 -41.55
N PRO A 13 -23.95 -1.92 -42.28
CA PRO A 13 -23.84 -2.61 -43.55
C PRO A 13 -23.23 -1.78 -44.68
N ALA A 14 -23.15 -0.45 -44.53
CA ALA A 14 -22.56 0.44 -45.53
C ALA A 14 -21.03 0.58 -45.42
N ASN A 15 -20.44 0.22 -44.27
CA ASN A 15 -18.99 0.27 -44.07
C ASN A 15 -18.58 -0.68 -42.93
N PRO A 16 -18.24 -1.95 -43.22
CA PRO A 16 -18.09 -3.01 -42.22
C PRO A 16 -16.97 -2.75 -41.19
N CYS A 17 -16.06 -1.82 -41.47
CA CYS A 17 -15.00 -1.39 -40.54
C CYS A 17 -15.41 -0.21 -39.62
N ARG A 18 -16.57 0.42 -39.81
CA ARG A 18 -16.95 1.63 -39.05
C ARG A 18 -17.71 1.26 -37.78
N VAL A 19 -16.98 1.23 -36.67
CA VAL A 19 -17.57 1.03 -35.33
C VAL A 19 -18.52 2.19 -34.99
N SER A 20 -19.74 1.87 -34.55
CA SER A 20 -20.76 2.83 -34.11
C SER A 20 -20.24 3.76 -32.99
N THR A 21 -20.63 5.04 -32.99
CA THR A 21 -20.21 6.07 -32.01
C THR A 21 -20.38 5.67 -30.53
N PRO A 22 -21.51 5.08 -30.07
CA PRO A 22 -21.64 4.56 -28.71
C PRO A 22 -20.67 3.41 -28.39
N ASN A 23 -20.33 2.57 -29.38
CA ASN A 23 -19.35 1.51 -29.21
C ASN A 23 -17.92 2.06 -29.13
N LYS A 24 -17.61 3.14 -29.86
CA LYS A 24 -16.33 3.85 -29.75
C LYS A 24 -16.13 4.46 -28.37
N PHE A 25 -17.15 5.10 -27.80
CA PHE A 25 -17.08 5.67 -26.45
C PHE A 25 -16.89 4.59 -25.38
N ARG A 26 -17.64 3.48 -25.47
CA ARG A 26 -17.48 2.32 -24.57
C ARG A 26 -16.09 1.70 -24.68
N SER A 27 -15.55 1.57 -25.89
CA SER A 27 -14.19 1.05 -26.10
C SER A 27 -13.13 2.00 -25.56
N LEU A 28 -13.28 3.31 -25.78
CA LEU A 28 -12.37 4.32 -25.24
C LEU A 28 -12.34 4.27 -23.71
N LEU A 29 -13.51 4.27 -23.06
CA LEU A 29 -13.61 4.21 -21.60
C LEU A 29 -12.91 2.96 -21.04
N LYS A 30 -13.10 1.80 -21.68
CA LYS A 30 -12.45 0.54 -21.28
C LYS A 30 -10.93 0.62 -21.41
N VAL A 31 -10.42 1.12 -22.54
CA VAL A 31 -8.98 1.23 -22.78
C VAL A 31 -8.33 2.23 -21.82
N SER A 32 -8.95 3.39 -21.61
CA SER A 32 -8.45 4.40 -20.67
C SER A 32 -8.44 3.88 -19.23
N THR A 33 -9.48 3.17 -18.80
CA THR A 33 -9.54 2.59 -17.45
C THR A 33 -8.47 1.52 -17.25
N LEU A 34 -8.25 0.67 -18.25
CA LEU A 34 -7.20 -0.35 -18.21
C LEU A 34 -5.82 0.30 -18.16
N ALA A 35 -5.55 1.26 -19.04
CA ALA A 35 -4.28 1.98 -19.07
C ALA A 35 -3.99 2.70 -17.74
N ALA A 36 -4.98 3.38 -17.17
CA ALA A 36 -4.86 4.04 -15.87
C ALA A 36 -4.60 3.03 -14.75
N SER A 37 -5.31 1.90 -14.73
CA SER A 37 -5.12 0.84 -13.74
C SER A 37 -3.70 0.25 -13.81
N VAL A 38 -3.22 -0.03 -15.01
CA VAL A 38 -1.85 -0.54 -15.24
C VAL A 38 -0.82 0.50 -14.80
N TYR A 39 -1.01 1.77 -15.16
CA TYR A 39 -0.11 2.86 -14.75
C TYR A 39 -0.04 3.00 -13.23
N CYS A 40 -1.20 2.99 -12.54
CA CYS A 40 -1.26 3.01 -11.08
C CYS A 40 -0.54 1.81 -10.48
N GLY A 41 -0.77 0.61 -11.01
CA GLY A 41 -0.10 -0.61 -10.57
C GLY A 41 1.42 -0.53 -10.70
N VAL A 42 1.92 -0.03 -11.83
CA VAL A 42 3.37 0.18 -12.04
C VAL A 42 3.93 1.23 -11.09
N CYS A 43 3.23 2.35 -10.87
CA CYS A 43 3.67 3.40 -9.96
C CYS A 43 3.73 2.92 -8.50
N LEU A 44 2.74 2.13 -8.08
CA LEU A 44 2.73 1.48 -6.77
C LEU A 44 3.88 0.49 -6.62
N TYR A 45 4.05 -0.39 -7.61
CA TYR A 45 5.10 -1.41 -7.62
C TYR A 45 6.51 -0.81 -7.57
N LYS A 46 6.76 0.27 -8.32
CA LYS A 46 8.06 0.95 -8.37
C LYS A 46 8.30 1.95 -7.23
N CYS A 47 7.35 2.14 -6.31
CA CYS A 47 7.43 3.17 -5.27
C CYS A 47 7.67 4.59 -5.82
N ASN A 48 6.94 4.99 -6.87
CA ASN A 48 7.12 6.33 -7.43
C ASN A 48 6.68 7.42 -6.45
N GLU A 49 7.63 8.16 -5.88
CA GLU A 49 7.40 9.16 -4.83
C GLU A 49 6.31 10.18 -5.19
N GLY A 50 6.37 10.77 -6.39
CA GLY A 50 5.39 11.75 -6.83
C GLY A 50 3.96 11.20 -6.93
N PHE A 51 3.79 9.96 -7.36
CA PHE A 51 2.49 9.28 -7.35
C PHE A 51 2.01 9.03 -5.92
N TYR A 52 2.90 8.61 -5.03
CA TYR A 52 2.56 8.35 -3.63
C TYR A 52 2.10 9.63 -2.92
N GLU A 53 2.84 10.72 -3.08
CA GLU A 53 2.54 11.99 -2.41
C GLU A 53 1.28 12.68 -2.95
N ASN A 54 1.11 12.73 -4.27
CA ASN A 54 0.07 13.55 -4.89
C ASN A 54 -1.24 12.80 -5.14
N ILE A 55 -1.20 11.47 -5.22
CA ILE A 55 -2.37 10.66 -5.61
C ILE A 55 -2.70 9.63 -4.54
N PHE A 56 -1.76 8.75 -4.20
CA PHE A 56 -2.06 7.61 -3.35
C PHE A 56 -2.32 7.99 -1.88
N MET A 57 -1.42 8.76 -1.25
CA MET A 57 -1.54 9.13 0.16
C MET A 57 -2.76 10.01 0.47
N PRO A 58 -3.16 10.98 -0.38
CA PRO A 58 -4.43 11.69 -0.23
C PRO A 58 -5.64 10.74 -0.17
N MET A 59 -5.67 9.69 -1.02
CA MET A 59 -6.73 8.68 -0.97
C MET A 59 -6.67 7.83 0.30
N VAL A 60 -5.48 7.38 0.71
CA VAL A 60 -5.30 6.59 1.94
C VAL A 60 -5.73 7.36 3.19
N ARG A 61 -5.58 8.70 3.18
CA ARG A 61 -6.03 9.56 4.29
C ARG A 61 -7.56 9.59 4.46
N MET A 62 -8.34 9.24 3.43
CA MET A 62 -9.79 9.09 3.52
C MET A 62 -10.21 7.79 4.22
N VAL A 63 -9.31 6.81 4.30
CA VAL A 63 -9.54 5.52 4.97
C VAL A 63 -9.29 5.66 6.47
N PRO A 64 -10.12 5.04 7.35
CA PRO A 64 -9.90 5.05 8.79
C PRO A 64 -8.46 4.65 9.17
N PRO A 65 -7.82 5.36 10.11
CA PRO A 65 -6.38 5.26 10.36
C PRO A 65 -5.89 3.85 10.71
N GLU A 66 -6.61 3.13 11.57
CA GLU A 66 -6.23 1.75 11.90
C GLU A 66 -6.40 0.79 10.73
N LEU A 67 -7.44 0.97 9.90
CA LEU A 67 -7.65 0.11 8.73
C LEU A 67 -6.55 0.36 7.69
N ALA A 68 -6.26 1.62 7.41
CA ALA A 68 -5.16 2.01 6.53
C ALA A 68 -3.81 1.45 7.01
N HIS A 69 -3.56 1.48 8.32
CA HIS A 69 -2.35 0.89 8.89
C HIS A 69 -2.30 -0.63 8.70
N ARG A 70 -3.39 -1.36 8.99
CA ARG A 70 -3.45 -2.82 8.75
C ARG A 70 -3.24 -3.19 7.28
N LEU A 71 -3.82 -2.42 6.37
CA LEU A 71 -3.63 -2.61 4.93
C LEU A 71 -2.18 -2.35 4.51
N ALA A 72 -1.52 -1.35 5.10
CA ALA A 72 -0.11 -1.09 4.85
C ALA A 72 0.78 -2.25 5.32
N VAL A 73 0.59 -2.73 6.55
CA VAL A 73 1.31 -3.91 7.09
C VAL A 73 1.09 -5.13 6.21
N LEU A 74 -0.16 -5.39 5.78
CA LEU A 74 -0.45 -6.49 4.86
C LEU A 74 0.26 -6.33 3.50
N GLY A 75 0.24 -5.14 2.92
CA GLY A 75 0.93 -4.87 1.65
C GLY A 75 2.44 -5.08 1.75
N LEU A 76 3.04 -4.71 2.88
CA LEU A 76 4.45 -4.92 3.18
C LEU A 76 4.77 -6.40 3.41
N LYS A 77 3.94 -7.11 4.18
CA LYS A 77 4.03 -8.57 4.39
C LYS A 77 4.03 -9.35 3.09
N MET A 78 3.24 -8.88 2.11
CA MET A 78 3.15 -9.48 0.78
C MET A 78 4.28 -9.05 -0.17
N GLU A 79 5.18 -8.15 0.26
CA GLU A 79 6.35 -7.68 -0.50
C GLU A 79 6.00 -7.18 -1.91
N VAL A 80 4.83 -6.55 -2.05
CA VAL A 80 4.27 -6.13 -3.36
C VAL A 80 5.08 -5.01 -4.00
N VAL A 81 5.81 -4.25 -3.18
CA VAL A 81 6.59 -3.09 -3.59
C VAL A 81 8.05 -3.45 -3.83
N ARG A 82 8.65 -2.88 -4.87
CA ARG A 82 10.08 -3.02 -5.18
C ARG A 82 10.66 -1.66 -5.56
N PRO A 83 11.15 -0.88 -4.59
CA PRO A 83 11.91 0.32 -4.91
C PRO A 83 13.17 -0.07 -5.68
N SER A 84 13.55 0.78 -6.63
CA SER A 84 14.78 0.65 -7.41
C SER A 84 15.78 1.69 -6.92
N TYR A 85 16.23 1.55 -5.68
CA TYR A 85 17.20 2.46 -5.06
C TYR A 85 18.24 1.65 -4.29
N GLN A 86 19.48 2.15 -4.27
CA GLN A 86 20.57 1.60 -3.47
C GLN A 86 21.15 2.73 -2.63
N ASP A 87 21.33 2.47 -1.34
CA ASP A 87 21.92 3.45 -0.43
C ASP A 87 23.38 3.76 -0.80
N PRO A 88 23.76 5.04 -0.85
CA PRO A 88 25.15 5.45 -0.97
C PRO A 88 26.01 4.93 0.19
N GLU A 89 27.24 4.51 -0.10
CA GLU A 89 28.16 3.99 0.92
C GLU A 89 28.45 4.97 2.06
N VAL A 90 28.34 6.29 1.80
CA VAL A 90 28.50 7.34 2.81
C VAL A 90 27.46 7.29 3.93
N LEU A 91 26.31 6.64 3.71
CA LEU A 91 25.27 6.47 4.74
C LEU A 91 25.52 5.26 5.64
N ARG A 92 26.49 4.40 5.31
CA ARG A 92 26.78 3.20 6.07
C ARG A 92 27.13 3.53 7.52
N THR A 93 26.42 2.92 8.46
CA THR A 93 26.45 3.29 9.88
C THR A 93 26.73 2.08 10.76
N GLN A 94 27.62 2.23 11.75
CA GLN A 94 27.87 1.21 12.77
C GLN A 94 26.96 1.47 13.99
N LEU A 95 26.18 0.47 14.39
CA LEU A 95 25.30 0.54 15.56
C LEU A 95 25.30 -0.81 16.27
N LEU A 96 25.58 -0.84 17.58
CA LEU A 96 25.54 -2.07 18.41
C LEU A 96 26.34 -3.24 17.79
N ASN A 97 27.56 -2.98 17.32
CA ASN A 97 28.42 -3.94 16.60
C ASN A 97 27.82 -4.53 15.31
N LYS A 98 26.75 -3.90 14.77
CA LYS A 98 26.16 -4.22 13.48
C LYS A 98 26.43 -3.10 12.49
N THR A 99 26.49 -3.49 11.23
CA THR A 99 26.67 -2.59 10.10
C THR A 99 25.32 -2.40 9.41
N LEU A 100 24.81 -1.18 9.41
CA LEU A 100 23.57 -0.80 8.73
C LEU A 100 23.91 -0.16 7.38
N GLY A 101 23.07 -0.41 6.37
CA GLY A 101 23.22 0.21 5.04
C GLY A 101 23.00 1.73 5.07
N ASN A 102 22.08 2.18 5.92
CA ASN A 102 21.77 3.59 6.17
C ASN A 102 21.30 3.77 7.63
N PRO A 103 21.27 5.01 8.17
CA PRO A 103 20.89 5.26 9.57
C PRO A 103 19.37 5.43 9.77
N VAL A 104 18.54 5.22 8.74
CA VAL A 104 17.09 5.44 8.79
C VAL A 104 16.38 4.15 9.15
N GLY A 105 15.54 4.18 10.20
CA GLY A 105 14.78 3.02 10.64
C GLY A 105 13.32 3.31 10.91
N ILE A 106 12.54 2.24 11.07
CA ILE A 106 11.15 2.31 11.52
C ILE A 106 11.09 2.13 13.03
N ALA A 107 10.42 3.07 13.69
CA ALA A 107 10.19 3.03 15.13
C ALA A 107 9.14 1.99 15.53
N ALA A 108 9.20 1.58 16.80
CA ALA A 108 8.18 0.74 17.41
C ALA A 108 6.77 1.32 17.29
N GLY A 109 5.78 0.44 17.34
CA GLY A 109 4.37 0.76 17.21
C GLY A 109 3.84 0.67 15.79
N PHE A 110 4.73 0.63 14.77
CA PHE A 110 4.34 0.33 13.39
C PHE A 110 4.13 -1.18 13.18
N ASP A 111 5.18 -1.99 13.28
CA ASP A 111 5.08 -3.45 13.14
C ASP A 111 5.09 -4.13 14.52
N LYS A 112 3.93 -4.11 15.19
CA LYS A 112 3.78 -4.61 16.57
C LYS A 112 4.06 -6.11 16.70
N HIS A 113 3.94 -6.85 15.61
CA HIS A 113 3.92 -8.31 15.59
C HIS A 113 4.98 -8.90 14.65
N GLY A 114 5.88 -8.07 14.11
CA GLY A 114 6.97 -8.52 13.23
C GLY A 114 6.50 -9.07 11.88
N GLU A 115 5.29 -8.73 11.42
CA GLU A 115 4.68 -9.29 10.21
C GLU A 115 5.27 -8.74 8.91
N ALA A 116 5.85 -7.54 8.97
CA ALA A 116 6.22 -6.74 7.80
C ALA A 116 7.72 -6.41 7.75
N VAL A 117 8.54 -6.97 8.64
CA VAL A 117 10.00 -6.69 8.74
C VAL A 117 10.70 -6.79 7.39
N LYS A 118 10.51 -7.90 6.64
CA LYS A 118 11.12 -8.09 5.32
C LYS A 118 10.65 -7.08 4.28
N GLY A 119 9.37 -6.69 4.34
CA GLY A 119 8.80 -5.67 3.45
C GLY A 119 9.36 -4.28 3.73
N LEU A 120 9.57 -3.95 5.00
CA LEU A 120 10.18 -2.70 5.43
C LEU A 120 11.68 -2.64 5.09
N GLU A 121 12.42 -3.72 5.30
CA GLU A 121 13.82 -3.83 4.85
C GLU A 121 13.92 -3.61 3.34
N ARG A 122 13.06 -4.28 2.56
CA ARG A 122 12.98 -4.11 1.10
C ARG A 122 12.59 -2.71 0.66
N LEU A 123 11.84 -1.96 1.48
CA LEU A 123 11.55 -0.56 1.22
C LEU A 123 12.80 0.34 1.35
N GLY A 124 13.85 -0.14 2.01
CA GLY A 124 15.11 0.59 2.19
C GLY A 124 15.41 1.01 3.63
N PHE A 125 14.63 0.56 4.62
CA PHE A 125 14.95 0.88 6.02
C PHE A 125 16.16 0.07 6.50
N GLY A 126 17.14 0.75 7.11
CA GLY A 126 18.35 0.13 7.64
C GLY A 126 18.10 -0.71 8.90
N PHE A 127 17.04 -0.41 9.66
CA PHE A 127 16.59 -1.22 10.80
C PHE A 127 15.08 -1.05 11.06
N VAL A 128 14.49 -2.03 11.75
CA VAL A 128 13.08 -2.03 12.15
C VAL A 128 12.97 -2.40 13.62
N GLU A 129 12.30 -1.55 14.39
CA GLU A 129 11.98 -1.82 15.79
C GLU A 129 10.55 -2.37 15.89
N ILE A 130 10.41 -3.65 16.23
CA ILE A 130 9.10 -4.30 16.37
C ILE A 130 8.47 -4.00 17.73
N GLY A 131 7.15 -4.22 17.84
CA GLY A 131 6.42 -4.11 19.10
C GLY A 131 5.69 -2.76 19.26
N SER A 132 5.38 -2.32 20.47
CA SER A 132 5.70 -2.97 21.75
C SER A 132 4.91 -4.27 21.95
N VAL A 133 5.63 -5.32 22.32
CA VAL A 133 5.08 -6.64 22.67
C VAL A 133 4.91 -6.71 24.18
N THR A 134 3.76 -7.17 24.65
CA THR A 134 3.50 -7.41 26.08
C THR A 134 3.73 -8.89 26.40
N PRO A 135 4.04 -9.25 27.67
CA PRO A 135 4.14 -10.66 28.05
C PRO A 135 2.85 -11.43 27.69
N GLU A 136 1.71 -10.94 28.16
CA GLU A 136 0.40 -11.54 27.87
C GLU A 136 -0.32 -10.82 26.72
N PRO A 137 -1.21 -11.50 25.96
CA PRO A 137 -2.04 -10.88 24.95
C PRO A 137 -2.98 -9.84 25.55
N GLN A 138 -3.13 -8.69 24.91
CA GLN A 138 -4.10 -7.67 25.33
C GLN A 138 -4.64 -6.82 24.17
N PRO A 139 -5.94 -6.47 24.19
CA PRO A 139 -6.58 -5.76 23.08
C PRO A 139 -6.21 -4.26 23.01
N GLY A 140 -5.69 -3.69 24.10
CA GLY A 140 -5.46 -2.26 24.28
C GLY A 140 -6.76 -1.47 24.51
N ASN A 141 -6.70 -0.15 24.36
CA ASN A 141 -7.81 0.76 24.65
C ASN A 141 -8.97 0.64 23.63
N PRO A 142 -10.21 1.01 23.98
CA PRO A 142 -11.34 1.03 23.03
C PRO A 142 -11.10 1.94 21.82
N LYS A 143 -11.71 1.60 20.68
CA LYS A 143 -11.66 2.39 19.43
C LYS A 143 -12.73 3.49 19.42
N PRO A 144 -12.54 4.62 18.72
CA PRO A 144 -11.34 5.03 17.98
C PRO A 144 -10.22 5.50 18.91
N ARG A 145 -8.97 5.19 18.56
CA ARG A 145 -7.78 5.42 19.41
C ARG A 145 -6.55 5.92 18.65
N VAL A 146 -6.70 6.27 17.38
CA VAL A 146 -5.69 6.94 16.56
C VAL A 146 -6.38 7.95 15.66
N PHE A 147 -5.79 9.13 15.58
CA PHE A 147 -6.34 10.33 14.94
C PHE A 147 -5.23 10.96 14.11
N ARG A 148 -5.55 11.39 12.88
CA ARG A 148 -4.62 12.09 12.00
C ARG A 148 -4.97 13.57 11.97
N LEU A 149 -3.98 14.41 12.20
CA LEU A 149 -4.05 15.86 12.04
C LEU A 149 -3.30 16.19 10.75
N ASN A 150 -4.01 16.18 9.63
CA ASN A 150 -3.39 16.23 8.29
C ASN A 150 -2.68 17.56 8.03
N GLU A 151 -3.25 18.67 8.51
CA GLU A 151 -2.68 20.02 8.35
C GLU A 151 -1.34 20.15 9.09
N ASP A 152 -1.25 19.56 10.29
CA ASP A 152 -0.04 19.56 11.13
C ASP A 152 0.96 18.44 10.79
N LYS A 153 0.63 17.57 9.83
CA LYS A 153 1.36 16.32 9.56
C LYS A 153 1.58 15.47 10.83
N ALA A 154 0.60 15.44 11.72
CA ALA A 154 0.72 14.81 13.03
C ALA A 154 -0.27 13.65 13.23
N ILE A 155 0.05 12.78 14.18
CA ILE A 155 -0.79 11.66 14.61
C ILE A 155 -0.90 11.67 16.13
N VAL A 156 -2.12 11.61 16.65
CA VAL A 156 -2.39 11.39 18.07
C VAL A 156 -2.91 9.97 18.26
N ASN A 157 -2.31 9.20 19.15
CA ASN A 157 -2.77 7.86 19.46
C ASN A 157 -2.86 7.60 20.96
N ARG A 158 -3.73 6.67 21.33
CA ARG A 158 -3.93 6.16 22.68
C ARG A 158 -4.16 4.65 22.61
N TYR A 159 -3.26 3.92 21.95
CA TYR A 159 -3.45 2.48 21.71
C TYR A 159 -3.53 1.64 22.99
N GLY A 160 -2.77 2.00 24.03
CA GLY A 160 -2.70 1.22 25.27
C GLY A 160 -2.05 -0.16 25.07
N PHE A 161 -0.93 -0.21 24.33
CA PHE A 161 -0.16 -1.44 24.06
C PHE A 161 -1.00 -2.65 23.63
N ASN A 162 -1.81 -2.52 22.57
CA ASN A 162 -2.42 -3.69 21.95
C ASN A 162 -1.33 -4.64 21.39
N SER A 163 -1.34 -5.90 21.80
CA SER A 163 -0.35 -6.93 21.45
C SER A 163 -0.96 -8.34 21.53
N GLU A 164 -0.45 -9.29 20.77
CA GLU A 164 -0.87 -10.71 20.81
C GLU A 164 -0.08 -11.53 21.84
N GLY A 165 0.80 -10.90 22.63
CA GLY A 165 1.64 -11.58 23.61
C GLY A 165 2.97 -12.06 23.01
N HIS A 166 3.96 -12.28 23.87
CA HIS A 166 5.33 -12.63 23.44
C HIS A 166 5.47 -14.05 22.90
N GLU A 167 4.55 -14.97 23.24
CA GLU A 167 4.58 -16.33 22.69
C GLU A 167 4.19 -16.36 21.20
N VAL A 168 3.37 -15.39 20.77
CA VAL A 168 2.86 -15.31 19.38
C VAL A 168 3.79 -14.51 18.48
N VAL A 169 4.41 -13.45 19.01
CA VAL A 169 5.30 -12.52 18.28
C VAL A 169 6.73 -13.05 18.22
#